data_AF-A0A4U5NA34-F1
#
_entry.id   AF-A0A4U5NA34-F1
#
_cell.length_a   1.000
_cell.length_b   1.000
_cell.length_c   1.000
_cell.angle_alpha   90.00
_cell.angle_beta   90.00
_cell.angle_gamma   90.00
#
_symmetry.space_group_name_H-M   'P 1'
#
loop_
_entity.id
_entity.type
_entity.pdbx_description
1 polymer ?
#
loop_
_entity_poly.entity_id
_entity_poly.type
_entity_poly.pdbx_seq_one_letter_code
_entity_poly.pdbx_strand_id
1 'polypeptide(L)'
;MPVDMASHFPALVLSVDYRLAPEHRLPAAYEDAMESIKWVQKQVLDINGPSCEPWFKEYLDFSRCFFDGHECWTESEKRLIDDPVMPLATSDKKWALALPEDTDRDHDYCNPIVGGFLEKNKIERLPRCFFRGYGGDPLVDKQKELVKMLESRGVDVVARFDEDGFHGVGDFYPAKAKGLCYDYVKEFVYTTV
;
A
#
# COMPACT_ATOMS: atom_id res chain seq x y z
N MET A 1 -0.03 12.67 5.27
CA MET A 1 0.65 11.78 4.30
C MET A 1 0.29 12.04 2.85
N PRO A 2 -0.97 11.99 2.38
CA PRO A 2 -1.26 12.25 0.96
C PRO A 2 -0.82 13.65 0.51
N VAL A 3 -1.04 14.64 1.37
CA VAL A 3 -0.59 16.03 1.17
C VAL A 3 0.94 16.11 1.17
N ASP A 4 1.61 15.42 2.09
CA ASP A 4 3.07 15.41 2.16
C ASP A 4 3.66 14.79 0.89
N MET A 5 3.16 13.62 0.46
CA MET A 5 3.60 12.96 -0.76
C MET A 5 3.41 13.85 -1.99
N ALA A 6 2.21 14.42 -2.17
CA ALA A 6 1.91 15.35 -3.26
C ALA A 6 2.76 16.63 -3.22
N SER A 7 3.26 17.03 -2.06
CA SER A 7 4.16 18.18 -1.92
C SER A 7 5.63 17.87 -2.22
N HIS A 8 6.06 16.60 -2.15
CA HIS A 8 7.46 16.21 -2.36
C HIS A 8 7.80 15.90 -3.82
N PHE A 9 6.82 15.48 -4.62
CA PHE A 9 6.97 15.35 -6.07
C PHE A 9 5.63 15.64 -6.78
N PRO A 10 5.66 16.09 -8.05
CA PRO A 10 4.45 16.40 -8.81
C PRO A 10 3.67 15.11 -9.09
N ALA A 11 2.72 14.83 -8.22
CA ALA A 11 1.80 13.71 -8.37
C ALA A 11 0.42 14.11 -7.87
N LEU A 12 -0.59 13.62 -8.57
CA LEU A 12 -1.93 13.59 -8.05
C LEU A 12 -2.09 12.34 -7.19
N VAL A 13 -2.48 12.53 -5.93
CA VAL A 13 -2.73 11.43 -4.99
C VAL A 13 -4.23 11.26 -4.79
N LEU A 14 -4.74 10.09 -5.19
CA LEU A 14 -6.11 9.66 -4.94
C LEU A 14 -6.14 8.78 -3.69
N SER A 15 -6.50 9.36 -2.54
CA SER A 15 -6.65 8.61 -1.28
C SER A 15 -8.05 8.00 -1.22
N VAL A 16 -8.15 6.68 -1.23
CA VAL A 16 -9.42 5.96 -1.21
C VAL A 16 -9.91 5.81 0.23
N ASP A 17 -11.09 6.35 0.53
CA ASP A 17 -11.77 6.17 1.81
C ASP A 17 -12.61 4.88 1.78
N TYR A 18 -11.93 3.75 1.89
CA TYR A 18 -12.55 2.43 1.81
C TYR A 18 -13.27 2.05 3.12
N ARG A 19 -14.24 1.15 3.01
CA ARG A 19 -14.99 0.61 4.15
C ARG A 19 -14.07 -0.11 5.13
N LEU A 20 -14.19 0.25 6.41
CA LEU A 20 -13.36 -0.30 7.48
C LEU A 20 -14.02 -1.50 8.17
N ALA A 21 -13.17 -2.40 8.66
CA ALA A 21 -13.55 -3.43 9.61
C ALA A 21 -13.70 -2.85 11.03
N PRO A 22 -14.53 -3.44 11.91
CA PRO A 22 -15.25 -4.71 11.75
C PRO A 22 -16.60 -4.64 11.02
N GLU A 23 -17.16 -3.45 10.80
CA GLU A 23 -18.47 -3.26 10.15
C GLU A 23 -18.48 -3.85 8.73
N HIS A 24 -17.32 -3.79 8.06
CA HIS A 24 -17.09 -4.34 6.74
C HIS A 24 -15.80 -5.16 6.73
N ARG A 25 -15.89 -6.43 7.16
CA ARG A 25 -14.81 -7.43 7.05
C ARG A 25 -14.36 -7.60 5.59
N LEU A 26 -13.20 -8.21 5.39
CA LEU A 26 -12.74 -8.58 4.06
C LEU A 26 -13.80 -9.43 3.34
N PRO A 27 -13.98 -9.25 2.02
CA PRO A 27 -13.10 -8.51 1.10
C PRO A 27 -13.49 -7.04 0.86
N ALA A 28 -14.35 -6.42 1.68
CA ALA A 28 -14.92 -5.09 1.39
C ALA A 28 -13.89 -4.02 0.99
N ALA A 29 -12.78 -3.91 1.72
CA ALA A 29 -11.71 -2.95 1.39
C ALA A 29 -11.06 -3.21 0.02
N TYR A 30 -10.91 -4.48 -0.38
CA TYR A 30 -10.38 -4.83 -1.71
C TYR A 30 -11.39 -4.55 -2.82
N GLU A 31 -12.68 -4.74 -2.55
CA GLU A 31 -13.73 -4.36 -3.49
C GLU A 31 -13.73 -2.85 -3.73
N ASP A 32 -13.65 -2.05 -2.66
CA ASP A 32 -13.61 -0.58 -2.75
C ASP A 32 -12.34 -0.10 -3.49
N ALA A 33 -11.19 -0.72 -3.23
CA ALA A 33 -9.97 -0.46 -3.97
C ALA A 33 -10.16 -0.76 -5.47
N MET A 34 -10.77 -1.90 -5.82
CA MET A 34 -11.05 -2.25 -7.21
C MET A 34 -12.08 -1.33 -7.87
N GLU A 35 -13.09 -0.86 -7.14
CA GLU A 35 -14.05 0.12 -7.63
C GLU A 35 -13.39 1.46 -7.90
N SER A 36 -12.44 1.90 -7.06
CA SER A 36 -11.67 3.13 -7.28
C SER A 36 -10.85 3.06 -8.58
N ILE A 37 -10.23 1.91 -8.88
CA ILE A 37 -9.49 1.69 -10.12
C ILE A 37 -10.41 1.75 -11.32
N LYS A 38 -11.57 1.08 -11.25
CA LYS A 38 -12.57 1.13 -12.32
C LYS A 38 -13.12 2.54 -12.51
N TRP A 39 -13.24 3.31 -11.45
CA TRP A 39 -13.65 4.72 -11.53
C TRP A 39 -12.59 5.54 -12.28
N VAL A 40 -11.30 5.45 -11.92
CA VAL A 40 -10.21 6.11 -12.67
C VAL A 40 -10.21 5.68 -14.13
N GLN A 41 -10.38 4.39 -14.42
CA GLN A 41 -10.46 3.89 -15.80
C GLN A 41 -11.59 4.55 -16.59
N LYS A 42 -12.77 4.75 -15.99
CA LYS A 42 -13.89 5.46 -16.65
C LYS A 42 -13.55 6.91 -16.96
N GLN A 43 -12.84 7.59 -16.05
CA GLN A 43 -12.37 8.96 -16.28
C GLN A 43 -11.45 9.05 -17.52
N VAL A 44 -10.55 8.07 -17.69
CA VAL A 44 -9.66 7.99 -18.85
C VAL A 44 -10.43 7.71 -20.14
N LEU A 45 -11.38 6.77 -20.09
CA LEU A 45 -12.17 6.40 -21.27
C LEU A 45 -13.07 7.55 -21.75
N ASP A 46 -13.49 8.43 -20.86
CA ASP A 46 -14.30 9.61 -21.17
C ASP A 46 -13.51 10.93 -21.09
N ILE A 47 -12.19 10.94 -21.33
CA ILE A 47 -11.31 12.10 -21.11
C ILE A 47 -11.73 13.42 -21.79
N ASN A 48 -12.58 13.35 -22.82
CA ASN A 48 -13.15 14.51 -23.53
C ASN A 48 -14.67 14.65 -23.36
N GLY A 49 -15.29 13.78 -22.58
CA GLY A 49 -16.72 13.76 -22.35
C GLY A 49 -17.13 14.38 -21.01
N PRO A 50 -18.45 14.47 -20.77
CA PRO A 50 -19.00 15.21 -19.65
C PRO A 50 -18.86 14.47 -18.31
N SER A 51 -18.48 13.19 -18.30
CA SER A 51 -18.31 12.41 -17.07
C SER A 51 -16.87 12.40 -16.55
N CYS A 52 -15.93 12.99 -17.30
CA CYS A 52 -14.56 13.17 -16.87
C CYS A 52 -14.40 14.43 -16.01
N GLU A 53 -13.76 14.26 -14.86
CA GLU A 53 -13.35 15.33 -13.98
C GLU A 53 -12.43 16.33 -14.71
N PRO A 54 -12.70 17.65 -14.67
CA PRO A 54 -12.02 18.63 -15.53
C PRO A 54 -10.48 18.63 -15.43
N TRP A 55 -9.96 18.33 -14.24
CA TRP A 55 -8.52 18.33 -13.94
C TRP A 55 -7.80 17.04 -14.38
N PHE A 56 -8.52 15.97 -14.74
CA PHE A 56 -7.90 14.75 -15.28
C PHE A 56 -7.20 15.01 -16.61
N LYS A 57 -7.81 15.81 -17.48
CA LYS A 57 -7.23 16.11 -18.79
C LYS A 57 -5.99 17.01 -18.70
N GLU A 58 -5.95 17.89 -17.71
CA GLU A 58 -4.93 18.92 -17.60
C GLU A 58 -3.69 18.44 -16.84
N TYR A 59 -3.86 17.61 -15.80
CA TYR A 59 -2.80 17.33 -14.84
C TYR A 59 -2.35 15.86 -14.78
N LEU A 60 -3.12 14.91 -15.31
CA LEU A 60 -2.82 13.48 -15.18
C LEU A 60 -2.11 12.92 -16.42
N ASP A 61 -0.99 12.25 -16.15
CA ASP A 61 -0.33 11.35 -17.10
C ASP A 61 -0.75 9.91 -16.81
N PHE A 62 -1.69 9.39 -17.59
CA PHE A 62 -2.20 8.02 -17.43
C PHE A 62 -1.20 6.93 -17.82
N SER A 63 -0.05 7.29 -18.41
CA SER A 63 1.04 6.33 -18.60
C SER A 63 1.83 6.08 -17.31
N ARG A 64 1.64 6.92 -16.29
CA ARG A 64 2.39 6.91 -15.01
C ARG A 64 1.44 6.79 -13.82
N CYS A 65 0.77 5.64 -13.72
CA CYS A 65 -0.10 5.32 -12.58
C CYS A 65 0.59 4.34 -11.64
N PHE A 66 0.60 4.67 -10.35
CA PHE A 66 1.21 3.86 -9.29
C PHE A 66 0.18 3.57 -8.19
N PHE A 67 0.34 2.43 -7.54
CA PHE A 67 -0.38 2.10 -6.31
C PHE A 67 0.58 2.24 -5.15
N ASP A 68 0.12 2.90 -4.09
CA ASP A 68 0.84 2.99 -2.82
C ASP A 68 -0.04 2.44 -1.70
N GLY A 69 0.60 1.80 -0.74
CA GLY A 69 -0.03 1.26 0.45
C GLY A 69 0.89 1.49 1.62
N HIS A 70 0.39 2.19 2.63
CA HIS A 70 1.08 2.47 3.87
C HIS A 70 0.09 2.43 5.02
N GLU A 71 0.57 2.24 6.23
CA GLU A 71 -0.27 2.28 7.42
C GLU A 71 -0.51 3.71 7.85
N CYS A 72 -1.77 4.11 7.92
CA CYS A 72 -2.17 5.38 8.49
C CYS A 72 -2.68 5.17 9.92
N TRP A 73 -2.01 5.79 10.88
CA TRP A 73 -2.43 5.81 12.28
C TRP A 73 -3.34 7.01 12.55
N THR A 74 -4.42 6.81 13.30
CA THR A 74 -5.27 7.92 13.78
C THR A 74 -4.54 8.74 14.86
N GLU A 75 -4.95 10.00 15.07
CA GLU A 75 -4.39 10.84 16.13
C GLU A 75 -4.53 10.23 17.53
N SER A 76 -5.58 9.43 17.77
CA SER A 76 -5.74 8.66 19.00
C SER A 76 -4.71 7.55 19.16
N GLU A 77 -4.41 6.81 18.08
CA GLU A 77 -3.41 5.75 18.12
C GLU A 77 -2.00 6.35 18.23
N LYS A 78 -1.74 7.51 17.60
CA LYS A 78 -0.49 8.27 17.79
C LYS A 78 -0.26 8.72 19.24
N ARG A 79 -1.31 8.95 20.03
CA ARG A 79 -1.21 9.33 21.46
C ARG A 79 -0.87 8.17 22.39
N LEU A 80 -0.93 6.93 21.90
CA LEU A 80 -0.58 5.71 22.64
C LEU A 80 0.88 5.26 22.38
N ILE A 81 1.75 6.20 21.98
CA ILE A 81 3.12 5.95 21.49
C ILE A 81 4.07 5.24 22.47
N ASP A 82 3.75 5.24 23.77
CA ASP A 82 4.48 4.51 24.80
C ASP A 82 4.08 3.02 24.89
N ASP A 83 3.10 2.57 24.10
CA ASP A 83 2.77 1.15 23.88
C ASP A 83 3.58 0.66 22.67
N PRO A 84 4.46 -0.35 22.80
CA PRO A 84 5.55 -0.64 21.86
C PRO A 84 5.06 -1.05 20.46
N VAL A 85 4.74 -0.03 19.66
CA VAL A 85 4.56 0.09 18.21
C VAL A 85 3.52 -0.85 17.56
N MET A 86 3.46 -2.13 17.87
CA MET A 86 2.35 -3.03 17.52
C MET A 86 2.46 -4.30 18.38
N PRO A 87 1.90 -4.32 19.60
CA PRO A 87 1.86 -5.54 20.39
C PRO A 87 1.14 -6.65 19.63
N LEU A 88 1.66 -7.89 19.74
CA LEU A 88 1.07 -9.05 19.08
C LEU A 88 -0.44 -9.19 19.38
N ALA A 89 -0.85 -8.98 20.63
CA ALA A 89 -2.26 -9.04 21.02
C ALA A 89 -3.15 -7.99 20.31
N THR A 90 -2.59 -6.83 19.99
CA THR A 90 -3.29 -5.80 19.20
C THR A 90 -3.39 -6.21 17.74
N SER A 91 -2.31 -6.75 17.17
CA SER A 91 -2.32 -7.33 15.82
C SER A 91 -3.34 -8.47 15.71
N ASP A 92 -3.38 -9.38 16.69
CA ASP A 92 -4.32 -10.50 16.74
C ASP A 92 -5.77 -10.03 16.73
N LYS A 93 -6.09 -8.99 17.50
CA LYS A 93 -7.42 -8.37 17.49
C LYS A 93 -7.74 -7.72 16.15
N LYS A 94 -6.80 -6.96 15.55
CA LYS A 94 -6.98 -6.35 14.23
C LYS A 94 -7.29 -7.41 13.17
N TRP A 95 -6.55 -8.52 13.18
CA TRP A 95 -6.82 -9.68 12.32
C TRP A 95 -8.21 -10.28 12.56
N ALA A 96 -8.57 -10.53 13.82
CA ALA A 96 -9.87 -11.11 14.18
C ALA A 96 -11.07 -10.23 13.80
N LEU A 97 -10.88 -8.91 13.73
CA LEU A 97 -11.91 -7.95 13.32
C LEU A 97 -11.98 -7.80 11.79
N ALA A 98 -10.86 -7.95 11.08
CA ALA A 98 -10.79 -7.76 9.63
C ALA A 98 -11.15 -9.00 8.81
N LEU A 99 -10.72 -10.18 9.25
CA LEU A 99 -10.92 -11.43 8.52
C LEU A 99 -12.41 -11.79 8.41
N PRO A 100 -12.84 -12.47 7.34
CA PRO A 100 -14.14 -13.14 7.33
C PRO A 100 -14.28 -14.08 8.52
N GLU A 101 -15.51 -14.33 8.96
CA GLU A 101 -15.77 -15.30 10.02
C GLU A 101 -15.24 -16.69 9.63
N ASP A 102 -14.72 -17.42 10.61
CA ASP A 102 -14.17 -18.77 10.45
C ASP A 102 -12.99 -18.90 9.46
N THR A 103 -12.27 -17.81 9.21
CA THR A 103 -11.04 -17.81 8.40
C THR A 103 -9.80 -17.45 9.23
N ASP A 104 -8.63 -17.79 8.71
CA ASP A 104 -7.34 -17.48 9.32
C ASP A 104 -6.52 -16.51 8.46
N ARG A 105 -5.26 -16.27 8.87
CA ARG A 105 -4.36 -15.34 8.18
C ARG A 105 -3.86 -15.85 6.83
N ASP A 106 -4.11 -17.11 6.51
CA ASP A 106 -3.78 -17.70 5.20
C ASP A 106 -4.88 -17.47 4.16
N HIS A 107 -5.91 -16.67 4.49
CA HIS A 107 -6.91 -16.19 3.53
C HIS A 107 -6.25 -15.55 2.30
N ASP A 108 -6.80 -15.77 1.11
CA ASP A 108 -6.17 -15.40 -0.18
C ASP A 108 -5.85 -13.89 -0.34
N TYR A 109 -6.65 -13.03 0.28
CA TYR A 109 -6.40 -11.59 0.32
C TYR A 109 -5.24 -11.18 1.26
N CYS A 110 -4.85 -12.06 2.17
CA CYS A 110 -3.95 -11.80 3.27
C CYS A 110 -2.59 -12.47 3.08
N ASN A 111 -2.57 -13.70 2.56
CA ASN A 111 -1.36 -14.46 2.31
C ASN A 111 -1.27 -14.94 0.85
N PRO A 112 -0.65 -14.14 -0.04
CA PRO A 112 -0.49 -14.50 -1.46
C PRO A 112 0.54 -15.62 -1.70
N ILE A 113 1.24 -16.10 -0.66
CA ILE A 113 2.26 -17.14 -0.76
C ILE A 113 1.65 -18.53 -0.61
N VAL A 114 0.68 -18.68 0.31
CA VAL A 114 0.02 -19.97 0.62
C VAL A 114 -1.23 -20.18 -0.23
N GLY A 115 -1.94 -19.10 -0.57
CA GLY A 115 -3.14 -19.16 -1.40
C GLY A 115 -2.89 -19.70 -2.81
N GLY A 116 -3.55 -20.81 -3.15
CA GLY A 116 -3.54 -21.37 -4.52
C GLY A 116 -4.32 -20.52 -5.54
N PHE A 117 -4.96 -19.44 -5.10
CA PHE A 117 -5.84 -18.58 -5.90
C PHE A 117 -5.08 -17.68 -6.88
N LEU A 118 -3.85 -17.27 -6.55
CA LEU A 118 -3.02 -16.47 -7.44
C LEU A 118 -2.27 -17.37 -8.42
N GLU A 119 -2.93 -17.66 -9.54
CA GLU A 119 -2.32 -18.27 -10.71
C GLU A 119 -0.96 -17.60 -11.00
N LYS A 120 0.08 -18.42 -11.18
CA LYS A 120 1.45 -17.95 -11.47
C LYS A 120 1.48 -16.86 -12.55
N ASN A 121 0.65 -17.04 -13.59
CA ASN A 121 0.53 -16.16 -14.74
C ASN A 121 -0.06 -14.77 -14.44
N LYS A 122 -0.65 -14.56 -13.26
CA LYS A 122 -1.17 -13.26 -12.83
C LYS A 122 -0.10 -12.46 -12.08
N ILE A 123 0.74 -13.13 -11.29
CA ILE A 123 1.79 -12.44 -10.52
C ILE A 123 2.91 -11.94 -11.43
N GLU A 124 3.30 -12.70 -12.45
CA GLU A 124 4.31 -12.26 -13.44
C GLU A 124 3.91 -10.98 -14.21
N ARG A 125 2.64 -10.61 -14.19
CA ARG A 125 2.10 -9.40 -14.84
C ARG A 125 2.07 -8.19 -13.93
N LEU A 126 2.45 -8.34 -12.66
CA LEU A 126 2.50 -7.20 -11.75
C LEU A 126 3.49 -6.16 -12.28
N PRO A 127 3.16 -4.86 -12.15
CA PRO A 127 4.10 -3.81 -12.48
C PRO A 127 5.30 -3.89 -11.53
N ARG A 128 6.34 -3.13 -11.87
CA ARG A 128 7.48 -2.92 -11.00
C ARG A 128 7.02 -2.55 -9.60
N CYS A 129 7.59 -3.17 -8.56
CA CYS A 129 7.18 -2.96 -7.18
C CYS A 129 8.31 -2.38 -6.33
N PHE A 130 7.98 -1.48 -5.41
CA PHE A 130 8.91 -0.94 -4.43
C PHE A 130 8.53 -1.43 -3.03
N PHE A 131 9.52 -1.89 -2.26
CA PHE A 131 9.35 -2.29 -0.87
C PHE A 131 10.29 -1.53 0.04
N ARG A 132 9.74 -1.01 1.13
CA ARG A 132 10.49 -0.36 2.19
C ARG A 132 10.20 -1.06 3.51
N GLY A 133 11.23 -1.56 4.18
CA GLY A 133 11.10 -2.21 5.49
C GLY A 133 12.21 -1.84 6.45
N TYR A 134 12.01 -2.16 7.73
CA TYR A 134 12.92 -1.83 8.82
C TYR A 134 13.13 -3.02 9.75
N GLY A 135 14.32 -3.20 10.31
CA GLY A 135 14.68 -4.34 11.14
C GLY A 135 13.82 -4.49 12.41
N GLY A 136 13.40 -3.38 13.02
CA GLY A 136 12.50 -3.37 14.17
C GLY A 136 11.01 -3.45 13.83
N ASP A 137 10.63 -3.66 12.57
CA ASP A 137 9.25 -3.91 12.17
C ASP A 137 8.91 -5.41 12.34
N PRO A 138 7.90 -5.80 13.16
CA PRO A 138 7.48 -7.19 13.29
C PRO A 138 7.07 -7.86 11.96
N LEU A 139 6.73 -7.07 10.94
CA LEU A 139 6.33 -7.56 9.62
C LEU A 139 7.51 -7.74 8.64
N VAL A 140 8.74 -7.36 9.03
CA VAL A 140 9.89 -7.32 8.11
C VAL A 140 10.20 -8.67 7.45
N ASP A 141 10.07 -9.77 8.19
CA ASP A 141 10.32 -11.10 7.63
C ASP A 141 9.26 -11.48 6.59
N LYS A 142 7.99 -11.12 6.83
CA LYS A 142 6.91 -11.32 5.86
C LYS A 142 7.08 -10.45 4.62
N GLN A 143 7.52 -9.20 4.79
CA GLN A 143 7.88 -8.32 3.67
C GLN A 143 9.02 -8.94 2.83
N LYS A 144 10.07 -9.45 3.47
CA LYS A 144 11.20 -10.13 2.79
C LYS A 144 10.76 -11.43 2.09
N GLU A 145 9.86 -12.22 2.69
CA GLU A 145 9.27 -13.41 2.07
C GLU A 145 8.47 -13.04 0.80
N LEU A 146 7.65 -12.00 0.87
CA LEU A 146 6.87 -11.50 -0.26
C LEU A 146 7.78 -11.01 -1.40
N VAL A 147 8.84 -10.24 -1.09
CA VAL A 147 9.84 -9.81 -2.07
C VAL A 147 10.45 -11.00 -2.80
N LYS A 148 10.94 -12.01 -2.05
CA LYS A 148 11.51 -13.22 -2.65
C LYS A 148 10.51 -13.96 -3.55
N MET A 149 9.24 -14.02 -3.14
CA MET A 149 8.20 -14.65 -3.93
C MET A 149 7.99 -13.90 -5.26
N LEU A 150 7.88 -12.57 -5.22
CA LEU A 150 7.71 -11.72 -6.41
C LEU A 150 8.90 -11.84 -7.37
N GLU A 151 10.13 -11.74 -6.85
CA GLU A 151 11.36 -11.91 -7.63
C GLU A 151 11.43 -13.29 -8.28
N SER A 152 11.09 -14.36 -7.54
CA SER A 152 11.08 -15.73 -8.07
C SER A 152 10.05 -15.95 -9.20
N ARG A 153 9.05 -15.06 -9.30
CA ARG A 153 8.03 -15.05 -10.34
C ARG A 153 8.31 -14.03 -11.45
N GLY A 154 9.49 -13.40 -11.45
CA GLY A 154 9.96 -12.52 -12.52
C GLY A 154 9.47 -11.07 -12.43
N VAL A 155 8.89 -10.65 -11.30
CA VAL A 155 8.50 -9.26 -11.07
C VAL A 155 9.76 -8.43 -10.82
N ASP A 156 9.88 -7.25 -11.44
CA ASP A 156 10.94 -6.30 -11.11
C ASP A 156 10.64 -5.65 -9.75
N VAL A 157 11.49 -5.93 -8.77
CA VAL A 157 11.33 -5.49 -7.39
C VAL A 157 12.52 -4.64 -6.96
N VAL A 158 12.23 -3.44 -6.44
CA VAL A 158 13.20 -2.59 -5.75
C VAL A 158 12.91 -2.65 -4.26
N ALA A 159 13.72 -3.40 -3.51
CA ALA A 159 13.56 -3.54 -2.08
C ALA A 159 14.67 -2.82 -1.29
N ARG A 160 14.28 -2.07 -0.25
CA ARG A 160 15.19 -1.34 0.65
C ARG A 160 14.86 -1.69 2.10
N PHE A 161 15.73 -2.44 2.76
CA PHE A 161 15.60 -2.79 4.17
C PHE A 161 16.74 -2.18 4.98
N ASP A 162 16.40 -1.35 5.97
CA ASP A 162 17.38 -0.81 6.92
C ASP A 162 17.28 -1.56 8.24
N GLU A 163 18.42 -1.86 8.87
CA GLU A 163 18.43 -2.47 10.20
C GLU A 163 17.84 -1.51 11.26
N ASP A 164 18.14 -0.21 11.13
CA ASP A 164 17.67 0.82 12.05
C ASP A 164 16.29 1.35 11.67
N GLY A 165 15.31 1.07 12.52
CA GLY A 165 13.96 1.60 12.39
C GLY A 165 12.94 0.65 12.99
N PHE A 166 11.69 1.06 12.94
CA PHE A 166 10.58 0.27 13.41
C PHE A 166 9.36 0.54 12.53
N HIS A 167 8.31 -0.22 12.77
CA HIS A 167 7.06 -0.12 12.05
C HIS A 167 6.44 1.29 12.09
N GLY A 168 6.09 1.86 10.94
CA GLY A 168 5.55 3.24 10.87
C GLY A 168 6.55 4.35 11.18
N VAL A 169 7.86 4.10 11.22
CA VAL A 169 8.90 5.12 11.58
C VAL A 169 8.78 6.44 10.80
N GLY A 170 8.30 6.41 9.56
CA GLY A 170 8.06 7.62 8.76
C GLY A 170 6.99 8.54 9.36
N ASP A 171 5.96 7.97 9.97
CA ASP A 171 4.84 8.73 10.55
C ASP A 171 5.22 9.43 11.85
N PHE A 172 6.15 8.83 12.60
CA PHE A 172 6.58 9.35 13.90
C PHE A 172 7.77 10.31 13.81
N TYR A 173 8.60 10.20 12.77
CA TYR A 173 9.79 11.02 12.61
C TYR A 173 9.81 11.71 11.24
N PRO A 174 9.29 12.96 11.15
CA PRO A 174 9.20 13.71 9.90
C PRO A 174 10.53 13.83 9.14
N ALA A 175 11.66 13.92 9.86
CA ALA A 175 12.98 13.95 9.24
C ALA A 175 13.34 12.64 8.52
N LYS A 176 12.92 11.48 9.06
CA LYS A 176 13.08 10.16 8.41
C LYS A 176 12.08 9.95 7.27
N ALA A 177 10.85 10.45 7.40
CA ALA A 177 9.88 10.44 6.27
C ALA A 177 10.41 11.25 5.08
N LYS A 178 10.86 12.48 5.34
CA LYS A 178 11.29 13.42 4.30
C LYS A 178 12.58 13.00 3.60
N GLY A 179 13.62 12.64 4.34
CA GLY A 179 14.95 12.41 3.76
C GLY A 179 15.23 10.98 3.28
N LEU A 180 14.34 10.03 3.53
CA LEU A 180 14.55 8.62 3.15
C LEU A 180 13.30 8.04 2.49
N CYS A 181 12.11 8.16 3.09
CA CYS A 181 10.93 7.51 2.51
C CYS A 181 10.49 8.14 1.18
N TYR A 182 10.22 9.45 1.17
CA TYR A 182 9.69 10.11 -0.03
C TYR A 182 10.73 10.25 -1.14
N ASP A 183 12.01 10.43 -0.83
CA ASP A 183 13.06 10.51 -1.83
C ASP A 183 13.25 9.18 -2.58
N TYR A 184 13.18 8.04 -1.88
CA TYR A 184 13.22 6.73 -2.55
C TYR A 184 11.97 6.44 -3.37
N VAL A 185 10.78 6.78 -2.86
CA VAL A 185 9.53 6.65 -3.64
C VAL A 185 9.60 7.51 -4.89
N LYS A 186 10.11 8.73 -4.77
CA LYS A 186 10.32 9.65 -5.90
C LYS A 186 11.31 9.09 -6.92
N GLU A 187 12.45 8.58 -6.47
CA GLU A 187 13.43 7.91 -7.35
C GLU A 187 12.81 6.71 -8.08
N PHE A 188 12.06 5.88 -7.36
CA PHE A 188 11.35 4.74 -7.91
C PHE A 188 10.35 5.16 -9.00
N VAL A 189 9.51 6.16 -8.71
CA VAL A 189 8.51 6.70 -9.65
C VAL A 189 9.19 7.26 -10.90
N TYR A 190 10.27 8.02 -10.76
CA TYR A 190 10.95 8.62 -11.91
C TYR A 190 11.75 7.64 -12.76
N THR A 191 12.23 6.56 -12.17
CA THR A 191 13.01 5.52 -12.87
C THR A 191 12.14 4.43 -13.48
N THR A 192 10.85 4.41 -13.16
CA THR A 192 9.89 3.49 -13.78
C THR A 192 9.49 4.06 -15.14
N VAL A 193 9.82 3.30 -16.20
CA VAL A 193 9.60 3.64 -17.62
C VAL A 193 8.37 2.97 -18.19
#